data_AF-A0A2J7R413-F1
#
_entry.id   AF-A0A2J7R413-F1
#
_cell.length_a   1.000
_cell.length_b   1.000
_cell.length_c   1.000
_cell.angle_alpha   90.00
_cell.angle_beta   90.00
_cell.angle_gamma   90.00
#
_symmetry.space_group_name_H-M   'P 1'
#
loop_
_entity.id
_entity.type
_entity.pdbx_description
1 polymer ?
#
loop_
_entity_poly.entity_id
_entity_poly.type
_entity_poly.pdbx_seq_one_letter_code
_entity_poly.pdbx_strand_id
1 'polypeptide(L)'
;MTFVADIFLAQSWRDARLRLPEYMSEEYRILDVEWLHNIWRPDCFFKNAKKVTFHEMSIPNHYLWLYHDKTLLYMSKLTLVLSCAMKFESYPHDTQICTITIESLSHTVHDLVFIWNVTDPLVVNPDIELPQLDISNNYTADCTIEYSTGNFTCLAVVFNLRRRLGYHLFHTYTPSALIVVMSWISFWIKPEAIPARVTLGVTSLLTLATQNTQSQQSLPPVSYVKAIDVWMSSCSVFVFLSLMEFAIVNNYMGPVATKAMKGYSEEDITCPEQDFKDFTPRGRSPVRALPAIPQYATFCHGRKTALYIDKMSRFFFPFSFFILNVVYWSTFL
;
A
#
# COMPACT_ATOMS: atom_id res chain seq x y z
N MET A 1 11.03 8.24 -5.18
CA MET A 1 10.37 8.36 -6.49
C MET A 1 11.41 8.25 -7.61
N THR A 2 12.11 7.13 -7.65
CA THR A 2 13.15 6.84 -8.65
C THR A 2 13.17 5.34 -8.89
N PHE A 3 13.57 4.92 -10.08
CA PHE A 3 13.87 3.51 -10.37
C PHE A 3 15.22 3.41 -11.06
N VAL A 4 15.82 2.23 -10.98
CA VAL A 4 17.11 1.95 -11.61
C VAL A 4 16.88 0.98 -12.75
N ALA A 5 17.49 1.24 -13.90
CA ALA A 5 17.42 0.37 -15.05
C ALA A 5 18.82 0.17 -15.64
N ASP A 6 19.18 -1.09 -15.87
CA ASP A 6 20.36 -1.47 -16.63
C ASP A 6 19.93 -1.76 -18.06
N ILE A 7 20.47 -0.99 -19.00
CA ILE A 7 20.07 -1.07 -20.41
C ILE A 7 21.28 -1.22 -21.33
N PHE A 8 21.04 -1.82 -22.48
CA PHE A 8 21.92 -1.70 -23.65
C PHE A 8 21.27 -0.71 -24.61
N LEU A 9 21.88 0.46 -24.75
CA LEU A 9 21.46 1.49 -25.69
C LEU A 9 22.13 1.22 -27.03
N ALA A 10 21.34 0.85 -28.04
CA ALA A 10 21.78 0.66 -29.41
C ALA A 10 21.29 1.83 -30.28
N GLN A 11 22.20 2.42 -31.05
CA GLN A 11 21.93 3.53 -31.95
C GLN A 11 22.52 3.23 -33.32
N SER A 12 21.72 3.42 -34.36
CA SER A 12 22.15 3.23 -35.73
C SER A 12 21.96 4.53 -36.52
N TRP A 13 23.00 4.96 -37.22
CA TRP A 13 22.91 6.08 -38.15
C TRP A 13 23.83 5.86 -39.36
N ARG A 14 23.52 6.50 -40.48
CA ARG A 14 24.30 6.40 -41.70
C ARG A 14 25.13 7.66 -41.92
N ASP A 15 26.44 7.53 -42.09
CA ASP A 15 27.32 8.65 -42.39
C ASP A 15 27.96 8.52 -43.78
N ALA A 16 27.47 9.31 -44.73
CA ALA A 16 27.93 9.28 -46.12
C ALA A 16 29.40 9.75 -46.28
N ARG A 17 29.95 10.49 -45.30
CA ARG A 17 31.31 11.05 -45.34
C ARG A 17 32.38 9.97 -45.16
N LEU A 18 32.04 8.84 -44.55
CA LEU A 18 32.96 7.74 -44.34
C LEU A 18 33.37 7.13 -45.69
N ARG A 19 34.69 6.98 -45.88
CA ARG A 19 35.28 6.29 -47.02
C ARG A 19 35.81 4.95 -46.56
N LEU A 20 35.20 3.89 -47.07
CA LEU A 20 35.57 2.51 -46.76
C LEU A 20 36.71 2.06 -47.69
N PRO A 21 37.60 1.16 -47.23
CA PRO A 21 38.58 0.52 -48.10
C PRO A 21 37.88 -0.29 -49.21
N GLU A 22 38.43 -0.29 -50.42
CA GLU A 22 37.86 -1.03 -51.57
C GLU A 22 37.80 -2.55 -51.33
N TYR A 23 38.68 -3.08 -50.47
CA TYR A 23 38.77 -4.51 -50.14
C TYR A 23 38.27 -4.80 -48.71
N MET A 24 36.97 -4.58 -48.46
CA MET A 24 36.30 -5.04 -47.24
C MET A 24 35.57 -6.36 -47.55
N SER A 25 36.13 -7.49 -47.09
CA SER A 25 35.56 -8.83 -47.32
C SER A 25 34.41 -9.20 -46.38
N GLU A 26 34.36 -8.60 -45.19
CA GLU A 26 33.34 -8.84 -44.17
C GLU A 26 32.19 -7.84 -44.31
N GLU A 27 30.97 -8.28 -43.93
CA GLU A 27 29.76 -7.45 -44.00
C GLU A 27 29.82 -6.24 -43.04
N TYR A 28 30.50 -6.42 -41.91
CA TYR A 28 30.75 -5.39 -40.90
C TYR A 28 32.15 -5.50 -40.32
N ARG A 29 32.66 -4.40 -39.77
CA ARG A 29 33.89 -4.38 -38.95
C ARG A 29 33.62 -3.73 -37.61
N ILE A 30 34.20 -4.30 -36.56
CA ILE A 30 34.20 -3.70 -35.22
C ILE A 30 35.35 -2.70 -35.14
N LEU A 31 35.03 -1.45 -34.82
CA LEU A 31 35.98 -0.37 -34.62
C LEU A 31 36.34 -0.25 -33.13
N ASP A 32 37.57 0.18 -32.88
CA ASP A 32 38.01 0.54 -31.52
C ASP A 32 37.24 1.77 -31.01
N VAL A 33 37.04 1.82 -29.70
CA VAL A 33 36.26 2.85 -28.99
C VAL A 33 36.87 4.24 -29.17
N GLU A 34 38.19 4.34 -29.35
CA GLU A 34 38.88 5.62 -29.58
C GLU A 34 38.37 6.37 -30.82
N TRP A 35 37.85 5.65 -31.84
CA TRP A 35 37.26 6.28 -33.02
C TRP A 35 36.04 7.14 -32.72
N LEU A 36 35.36 6.91 -31.59
CA LEU A 36 34.23 7.75 -31.15
C LEU A 36 34.63 9.21 -30.88
N HIS A 37 35.92 9.51 -30.68
CA HIS A 37 36.41 10.88 -30.56
C HIS A 37 36.52 11.60 -31.91
N ASN A 38 36.64 10.84 -33.01
CA ASN A 38 36.88 11.38 -34.36
C ASN A 38 35.64 11.29 -35.26
N ILE A 39 34.60 10.58 -34.84
CA ILE A 39 33.37 10.36 -35.59
C ILE A 39 32.23 11.11 -34.93
N TRP A 40 31.37 11.75 -35.73
CA TRP A 40 30.16 12.37 -35.22
C TRP A 40 29.20 11.31 -34.68
N ARG A 41 28.59 11.58 -33.52
CA ARG A 41 27.56 10.74 -32.92
C ARG A 41 26.32 11.57 -32.56
N PRO A 42 25.12 10.99 -32.62
CA PRO A 42 23.91 11.67 -32.17
C PRO A 42 24.00 12.06 -30.69
N ASP A 43 23.52 13.25 -30.36
CA ASP A 43 23.48 13.80 -29.01
C ASP A 43 22.22 13.38 -28.26
N CYS A 44 22.14 12.09 -27.92
CA CYS A 44 21.06 11.59 -27.07
C CYS A 44 21.32 11.90 -25.59
N PHE A 45 20.27 12.25 -24.85
CA PHE A 45 20.32 12.27 -23.39
C PHE A 45 19.02 11.75 -22.79
N PHE A 46 19.08 11.29 -21.54
CA PHE A 46 17.92 10.81 -20.81
C PHE A 46 17.30 11.95 -20.01
N LYS A 47 16.20 12.51 -20.50
CA LYS A 47 15.54 13.69 -19.92
C LYS A 47 15.17 13.53 -18.44
N ASN A 48 14.71 12.35 -18.05
CA ASN A 48 14.30 12.05 -16.68
C ASN A 48 15.40 11.36 -15.84
N ALA A 49 16.63 11.25 -16.34
CA ALA A 49 17.73 10.67 -15.57
C ALA A 49 18.27 11.66 -14.54
N LYS A 50 18.38 11.20 -13.29
CA LYS A 50 19.09 11.91 -12.22
C LYS A 50 20.58 11.58 -12.20
N LYS A 51 20.93 10.35 -12.61
CA LYS A 51 22.30 9.88 -12.71
C LYS A 51 22.38 8.85 -13.82
N VAL A 52 23.42 8.96 -14.65
CA VAL A 52 23.77 8.01 -15.70
C VAL A 52 25.18 7.52 -15.41
N THR A 53 25.39 6.22 -15.43
CA THR A 53 26.72 5.62 -15.25
C THR A 53 27.05 4.72 -16.42
N PHE A 54 28.18 5.01 -17.05
CA PHE A 54 28.81 4.16 -18.06
C PHE A 54 29.62 3.07 -17.37
N HIS A 55 29.59 1.86 -17.92
CA HIS A 55 30.30 0.72 -17.35
C HIS A 55 31.66 0.53 -18.01
N GLU A 56 32.72 0.62 -17.22
CA GLU A 56 34.08 0.27 -17.60
C GLU A 56 34.50 -0.96 -16.78
N MET A 57 34.55 -2.15 -17.40
CA MET A 57 35.04 -3.37 -16.74
C MET A 57 36.04 -4.05 -17.66
N SER A 58 37.33 -3.96 -17.30
CA SER A 58 38.52 -4.38 -18.07
C SER A 58 38.71 -3.66 -19.41
N ILE A 59 37.65 -3.47 -20.21
CA ILE A 59 37.57 -2.68 -21.44
C ILE A 59 36.27 -1.84 -21.36
N PRO A 60 36.21 -0.61 -21.88
CA PRO A 60 34.96 0.15 -21.91
C PRO A 60 33.86 -0.63 -22.64
N ASN A 61 32.65 -0.74 -22.07
CA ASN A 61 31.53 -1.49 -22.68
C ASN A 61 30.84 -0.67 -23.78
N HIS A 62 31.64 -0.24 -24.75
CA HIS A 62 31.25 0.48 -25.94
C HIS A 62 31.69 -0.34 -27.14
N TYR A 63 30.79 -0.56 -28.10
CA TYR A 63 31.14 -1.22 -29.34
C TYR A 63 30.59 -0.39 -30.49
N LEU A 64 31.42 -0.22 -31.52
CA LEU A 64 31.07 0.50 -32.73
C LEU A 64 31.23 -0.43 -33.92
N TRP A 65 30.13 -0.75 -34.58
CA TRP A 65 30.10 -1.61 -35.76
C TRP A 65 29.93 -0.74 -36.98
N LEU A 66 30.80 -0.91 -37.98
CA LEU A 66 30.75 -0.24 -39.26
C LEU A 66 30.34 -1.24 -40.33
N TYR A 67 29.17 -1.04 -40.91
CA TYR A 67 28.64 -1.83 -42.01
C TYR A 67 29.14 -1.32 -43.37
N HIS A 68 29.12 -2.21 -44.38
CA HIS A 68 29.54 -1.89 -45.74
C HIS A 68 28.73 -0.76 -46.41
N ASP A 69 27.49 -0.56 -45.99
CA ASP A 69 26.59 0.51 -46.48
C ASP A 69 26.87 1.89 -45.86
N LYS A 70 27.93 1.99 -45.03
CA LYS A 70 28.34 3.14 -44.21
C LYS A 70 27.41 3.44 -43.03
N THR A 71 26.63 2.45 -42.61
CA THR A 71 25.86 2.53 -41.37
C THR A 71 26.77 2.22 -40.19
N LEU A 72 26.69 3.06 -39.17
CA LEU A 72 27.35 2.88 -37.88
C LEU A 72 26.31 2.42 -36.87
N LEU A 73 26.60 1.32 -36.18
CA LEU A 73 25.84 0.85 -35.03
C LEU A 73 26.70 1.02 -33.78
N TYR A 74 26.27 1.91 -32.90
CA TYR A 74 26.89 2.14 -31.61
C TYR A 74 26.04 1.47 -30.52
N MET A 75 26.70 0.65 -29.70
CA MET A 75 26.07 0.01 -28.54
C MET A 75 26.82 0.37 -27.28
N SER A 76 26.09 0.72 -26.22
CA SER A 76 26.67 1.00 -24.91
C SER A 76 25.81 0.43 -23.79
N LYS A 77 26.46 -0.14 -22.78
CA LYS A 77 25.79 -0.58 -21.54
C LYS A 77 25.74 0.58 -20.55
N LEU A 78 24.54 0.91 -20.06
CA LEU A 78 24.31 2.02 -19.15
C LEU A 78 23.51 1.55 -17.94
N THR A 79 23.85 2.07 -16.75
CA THR A 79 22.94 2.05 -15.60
C THR A 79 22.36 3.44 -15.42
N LEU A 80 21.03 3.50 -15.41
CA LEU A 80 20.26 4.74 -15.31
C LEU A 80 19.53 4.79 -13.98
N VAL A 81 19.67 5.90 -13.26
CA VAL A 81 18.80 6.24 -12.13
C VAL A 81 17.80 7.27 -12.63
N LEU A 82 16.56 6.83 -12.83
CA LEU A 82 15.53 7.59 -13.51
C LEU A 82 14.48 8.08 -12.51
N SER A 83 13.98 9.29 -12.74
CA SER A 83 12.87 9.85 -11.99
C SER A 83 11.55 9.27 -12.51
N CYS A 84 10.70 8.81 -11.61
CA CYS A 84 9.36 8.34 -11.91
C CYS A 84 8.38 8.89 -10.89
N ALA A 85 7.39 9.65 -11.37
CA ALA A 85 6.35 10.25 -10.54
C ALA A 85 5.26 9.22 -10.21
N MET A 86 5.52 8.43 -9.17
CA MET A 86 4.62 7.37 -8.70
C MET A 86 3.39 7.95 -7.99
N LYS A 87 2.22 7.33 -8.20
CA LYS A 87 0.95 7.68 -7.55
C LYS A 87 0.52 6.59 -6.59
N PHE A 88 0.39 6.91 -5.30
CA PHE A 88 0.15 5.93 -4.22
C PHE A 88 -1.29 5.92 -3.70
N GLU A 89 -2.25 6.50 -4.41
CA GLU A 89 -3.65 6.60 -3.97
C GLU A 89 -4.24 5.22 -3.64
N SER A 90 -4.03 4.24 -4.52
CA SER A 90 -4.49 2.86 -4.32
C SER A 90 -3.46 1.95 -3.64
N TYR A 91 -2.40 2.49 -3.02
CA TYR A 91 -1.36 1.66 -2.40
C TYR A 91 -1.93 0.73 -1.31
N PRO A 92 -1.59 -0.57 -1.28
CA PRO A 92 -0.59 -1.30 -2.09
C PRO A 92 -1.14 -2.00 -3.36
N HIS A 93 -2.37 -1.71 -3.78
CA HIS A 93 -3.02 -2.26 -5.00
C HIS A 93 -2.67 -1.46 -6.27
N ASP A 94 -1.60 -0.68 -6.20
CA ASP A 94 -1.21 0.28 -7.21
C ASP A 94 -0.51 -0.34 -8.42
N THR A 95 -0.73 0.27 -9.58
CA THR A 95 0.09 0.07 -10.78
C THR A 95 0.80 1.38 -11.09
N GLN A 96 2.12 1.34 -11.13
CA GLN A 96 2.98 2.48 -11.38
C GLN A 96 3.38 2.53 -12.85
N ILE A 97 3.28 3.71 -13.46
CA ILE A 97 3.70 3.94 -14.84
C ILE A 97 5.03 4.71 -14.78
N CYS A 98 6.11 4.03 -15.15
CA CYS A 98 7.45 4.62 -15.18
C CYS A 98 7.98 4.64 -16.60
N THR A 99 8.59 5.76 -16.98
CA THR A 99 9.09 5.97 -18.34
C THR A 99 10.59 6.14 -18.40
N ILE A 100 11.19 5.78 -19.52
CA ILE A 100 12.55 6.14 -19.90
C ILE A 100 12.42 7.04 -21.12
N THR A 101 12.78 8.32 -21.00
CA THR A 101 12.63 9.30 -22.08
C THR A 101 14.00 9.70 -22.62
N ILE A 102 14.21 9.50 -23.92
CA ILE A 102 15.43 9.80 -24.66
C ILE A 102 15.12 10.98 -25.59
N GLU A 103 15.90 12.04 -25.52
CA GLU A 103 15.68 13.30 -26.25
C GLU A 103 16.98 13.79 -26.87
N SER A 104 16.90 14.58 -27.95
CA SER A 104 18.07 15.28 -28.51
C SER A 104 18.40 16.52 -27.69
N LEU A 105 19.69 16.74 -27.40
CA LEU A 105 20.09 17.85 -26.52
C LEU A 105 20.13 19.20 -27.25
N SER A 106 20.65 19.21 -28.47
CA SER A 106 20.99 20.44 -29.21
C SER A 106 20.35 20.51 -30.61
N HIS A 107 20.08 19.37 -31.23
CA HIS A 107 19.52 19.31 -32.57
C HIS A 107 17.98 19.30 -32.54
N THR A 108 17.38 20.11 -33.41
CA THR A 108 15.93 20.13 -33.61
C THR A 108 15.49 18.98 -34.52
N VAL A 109 14.18 18.75 -34.64
CA VAL A 109 13.58 17.73 -35.54
C VAL A 109 13.99 17.95 -37.02
N HIS A 110 14.43 19.14 -37.41
CA HIS A 110 14.92 19.39 -38.76
C HIS A 110 16.31 18.80 -39.03
N ASP A 111 17.14 18.67 -37.98
CA ASP A 111 18.52 18.21 -38.10
C ASP A 111 18.67 16.74 -37.68
N LEU A 112 17.92 16.32 -36.65
CA LEU A 112 18.01 14.99 -36.05
C LEU A 112 16.62 14.48 -35.66
N VAL A 113 16.29 13.27 -36.11
CA VAL A 113 15.05 12.57 -35.78
C VAL A 113 15.38 11.19 -35.22
N PHE A 114 14.86 10.88 -34.05
CA PHE A 114 14.93 9.56 -33.48
C PHE A 114 13.75 8.72 -33.93
N ILE A 115 14.04 7.49 -34.35
CA ILE A 115 13.04 6.55 -34.84
C ILE A 115 13.33 5.20 -34.19
N TRP A 116 12.28 4.58 -33.65
CA TRP A 116 12.36 3.22 -33.12
C TRP A 116 12.65 2.23 -34.26
N ASN A 117 13.47 1.22 -33.99
CA ASN A 117 13.67 0.14 -34.95
C ASN A 117 12.34 -0.57 -35.23
N VAL A 118 12.05 -0.86 -36.50
CA VAL A 118 10.79 -1.45 -36.95
C VAL A 118 10.64 -2.90 -36.48
N THR A 119 11.74 -3.65 -36.39
CA THR A 119 11.70 -5.07 -35.99
C THR A 119 11.64 -5.21 -34.47
N ASP A 120 12.63 -4.64 -33.78
CA ASP A 120 12.85 -4.87 -32.35
C ASP A 120 13.17 -3.54 -31.65
N PRO A 121 12.15 -2.71 -31.36
CA PRO A 121 12.35 -1.40 -30.73
C PRO A 121 12.71 -1.52 -29.24
N LEU A 122 12.23 -2.56 -28.58
CA LEU A 122 12.46 -2.84 -27.16
C LEU A 122 12.52 -4.34 -26.93
N VAL A 123 13.62 -4.80 -26.34
CA VAL A 123 13.78 -6.19 -25.89
C VAL A 123 13.99 -6.18 -24.38
N VAL A 124 13.06 -6.79 -23.65
CA VAL A 124 13.15 -6.98 -22.21
C VAL A 124 13.39 -8.46 -21.95
N ASN A 125 14.35 -8.77 -21.08
CA ASN A 125 14.60 -10.16 -20.71
C ASN A 125 13.36 -10.74 -19.97
N PRO A 126 12.75 -11.84 -20.47
CA PRO A 126 11.55 -12.43 -19.88
C PRO A 126 11.77 -13.01 -18.48
N ASP A 127 13.01 -13.33 -18.12
CA ASP A 127 13.36 -13.92 -16.82
C ASP A 127 13.57 -12.87 -15.72
N ILE A 128 13.36 -11.57 -16.02
CA ILE A 128 13.49 -10.50 -15.02
C ILE A 128 12.32 -10.59 -14.03
N GLU A 129 12.63 -10.99 -12.81
CA GLU A 129 11.71 -10.92 -11.69
C GLU A 129 12.12 -9.83 -10.70
N LEU A 130 11.18 -8.94 -10.38
CA LEU A 130 11.34 -7.94 -9.34
C LEU A 130 10.70 -8.45 -8.03
N PRO A 131 11.35 -8.28 -6.85
CA PRO A 131 10.82 -8.82 -5.60
C PRO A 131 9.48 -8.21 -5.15
N GLN A 132 9.28 -6.91 -5.39
CA GLN A 132 8.12 -6.15 -4.89
C GLN A 132 7.13 -5.75 -6.00
N LEU A 133 7.59 -5.74 -7.25
CA LEU A 133 6.85 -5.25 -8.41
C LEU A 133 6.86 -6.33 -9.49
N ASP A 134 6.03 -6.17 -10.49
CA ASP A 134 5.97 -7.04 -11.64
C ASP A 134 5.77 -6.19 -12.90
N ILE A 135 6.42 -6.57 -13.99
CA ILE A 135 6.32 -5.83 -15.26
C ILE A 135 5.07 -6.35 -15.97
N SER A 136 3.94 -5.66 -15.74
CA SER A 136 2.64 -6.07 -16.30
C SER A 136 2.53 -5.81 -17.81
N ASN A 137 3.10 -4.71 -18.28
CA ASN A 137 3.12 -4.36 -19.69
C ASN A 137 4.29 -3.38 -19.95
N ASN A 138 4.82 -3.41 -21.17
CA ASN A 138 5.80 -2.44 -21.64
C ASN A 138 5.48 -2.07 -23.10
N TYR A 139 5.72 -0.81 -23.46
CA TYR A 139 5.50 -0.33 -24.82
C TYR A 139 6.39 0.87 -25.12
N THR A 140 6.60 1.12 -26.41
CA THR A 140 7.33 2.29 -26.89
C THR A 140 6.35 3.39 -27.33
N ALA A 141 6.77 4.64 -27.19
CA ALA A 141 5.99 5.82 -27.54
C ALA A 141 6.91 6.91 -28.11
N ASP A 142 6.32 7.85 -28.85
CA ASP A 142 6.94 9.10 -29.26
C ASP A 142 6.51 10.21 -28.29
N CYS A 143 7.46 11.01 -27.81
CA CYS A 143 7.26 12.11 -26.87
C CYS A 143 7.79 13.44 -27.38
N THR A 144 7.94 13.59 -28.70
CA THR A 144 8.42 14.81 -29.36
C THR A 144 7.66 16.03 -28.82
N ILE A 145 8.42 17.03 -28.39
CA ILE A 145 7.89 18.18 -27.65
C ILE A 145 8.42 19.49 -28.22
N GLU A 146 7.57 20.50 -28.18
CA GLU A 146 7.90 21.87 -28.57
C GLU A 146 8.43 22.66 -27.37
N TYR A 147 9.62 23.23 -27.52
CA TYR A 147 10.18 24.22 -26.61
C TYR A 147 10.20 25.60 -27.26
N SER A 148 10.48 26.63 -26.47
CA SER A 148 10.66 27.99 -26.98
C SER A 148 11.75 28.12 -28.05
N THR A 149 12.72 27.21 -28.06
CA THR A 149 13.82 27.17 -29.02
C THR A 149 13.53 26.34 -30.28
N GLY A 150 12.43 25.58 -30.30
CA GLY A 150 12.03 24.72 -31.43
C GLY A 150 11.51 23.35 -30.99
N ASN A 151 11.23 22.48 -31.97
CA ASN A 151 10.79 21.11 -31.74
C ASN A 151 11.99 20.17 -31.60
N PHE A 152 11.98 19.34 -30.56
CA PHE A 152 13.03 18.36 -30.29
C PHE A 152 12.44 16.95 -30.29
N THR A 153 13.14 16.04 -30.97
CA THR A 153 12.73 14.65 -31.11
C THR A 153 12.88 13.93 -29.76
N CYS A 154 11.87 13.14 -29.38
CA CYS A 154 11.87 12.43 -28.11
C CYS A 154 11.22 11.07 -28.28
N LEU A 155 11.89 10.03 -27.77
CA LEU A 155 11.36 8.67 -27.71
C LEU A 155 11.20 8.25 -26.25
N ALA A 156 10.10 7.55 -25.95
CA ALA A 156 9.79 7.06 -24.62
C ALA A 156 9.61 5.55 -24.62
N VAL A 157 10.16 4.89 -23.60
CA VAL A 157 9.77 3.53 -23.21
C VAL A 157 8.92 3.64 -21.97
N VAL A 158 7.76 2.99 -21.96
CA VAL A 158 6.83 3.00 -20.83
C VAL A 158 6.75 1.61 -20.22
N PHE A 159 6.93 1.55 -18.90
CA PHE A 159 6.80 0.34 -18.09
C PHE A 159 5.62 0.49 -17.13
N ASN A 160 4.68 -0.44 -17.22
CA ASN A 160 3.59 -0.60 -16.26
C ASN A 160 4.01 -1.61 -15.21
N LEU A 161 4.36 -1.11 -14.01
CA LEU A 161 4.84 -1.89 -12.89
C LEU A 161 3.71 -2.12 -11.89
N ARG A 162 3.23 -3.36 -11.77
CA ARG A 162 2.17 -3.73 -10.82
C ARG A 162 2.80 -4.18 -9.50
N ARG A 163 2.31 -3.71 -8.36
CA ARG A 163 2.83 -4.16 -7.05
C ARG A 163 2.37 -5.57 -6.70
N ARG A 164 3.27 -6.37 -6.13
CA ARG A 164 2.95 -7.69 -5.56
C ARG A 164 2.31 -7.52 -4.19
N LEU A 165 1.06 -7.98 -4.04
CA LEU A 165 0.28 -7.76 -2.83
C LEU A 165 0.63 -8.72 -1.67
N GLY A 166 1.23 -9.88 -1.96
CA GLY A 166 1.43 -10.96 -0.99
C GLY A 166 2.11 -10.53 0.32
N TYR A 167 3.18 -9.72 0.23
CA TYR A 167 3.87 -9.20 1.41
C TYR A 167 2.94 -8.38 2.32
N HIS A 168 2.13 -7.48 1.74
CA HIS A 168 1.19 -6.64 2.48
C HIS A 168 0.03 -7.45 3.09
N LEU A 169 -0.42 -8.53 2.44
CA LEU A 169 -1.44 -9.43 2.98
C LEU A 169 -1.00 -10.07 4.30
N PHE A 170 0.22 -10.61 4.35
CA PHE A 170 0.71 -11.34 5.51
C PHE A 170 1.26 -10.45 6.61
N HIS A 171 1.90 -9.33 6.28
CA HIS A 171 2.52 -8.45 7.27
C HIS A 171 1.66 -7.27 7.72
N THR A 172 0.67 -6.84 6.93
CA THR A 172 -0.16 -5.69 7.26
C THR A 172 -1.62 -6.07 7.46
N TYR A 173 -2.29 -6.64 6.45
CA TYR A 173 -3.73 -6.93 6.50
C TYR A 173 -4.08 -8.04 7.50
N THR A 174 -3.39 -9.19 7.46
CA THR A 174 -3.68 -10.32 8.36
C THR A 174 -3.49 -9.94 9.84
N PRO A 175 -2.36 -9.35 10.27
CA PRO A 175 -2.18 -8.99 11.67
C PRO A 175 -3.14 -7.90 12.14
N SER A 176 -3.43 -6.89 11.32
CA SER A 176 -4.38 -5.83 11.70
C SER A 176 -5.81 -6.36 11.84
N ALA A 177 -6.24 -7.27 10.95
CA ALA A 177 -7.53 -7.96 11.10
C ALA A 177 -7.58 -8.81 12.37
N LEU A 178 -6.51 -9.55 12.69
CA LEU A 178 -6.43 -10.31 13.94
C LEU A 178 -6.51 -9.42 15.19
N ILE A 179 -5.89 -8.24 15.16
CA ILE A 179 -5.98 -7.28 16.29
C ILE A 179 -7.42 -6.77 16.48
N VAL A 180 -8.13 -6.48 15.38
CA VAL A 180 -9.56 -6.11 15.45
C VAL A 180 -10.39 -7.26 16.01
N VAL A 181 -10.10 -8.51 15.61
CA VAL A 181 -10.74 -9.70 16.19
C VAL A 181 -10.47 -9.80 17.70
N MET A 182 -9.23 -9.56 18.12
CA MET A 182 -8.85 -9.60 19.54
C MET A 182 -9.56 -8.52 20.37
N SER A 183 -9.85 -7.35 19.80
CA SER A 183 -10.51 -6.27 20.55
C SER A 183 -11.94 -6.61 20.94
N TRP A 184 -12.71 -7.30 20.07
CA TRP A 184 -14.08 -7.72 20.39
C TRP A 184 -14.19 -9.06 21.13
N ILE A 185 -13.07 -9.79 21.36
CA ILE A 185 -13.06 -10.91 22.33
C ILE A 185 -13.42 -10.39 23.73
N SER A 186 -13.16 -9.11 24.01
CA SER A 186 -13.54 -8.46 25.26
C SER A 186 -15.04 -8.56 25.58
N PHE A 187 -15.93 -8.65 24.57
CA PHE A 187 -17.38 -8.79 24.76
C PHE A 187 -17.81 -10.16 25.31
N TRP A 188 -16.94 -11.17 25.21
CA TRP A 188 -17.16 -12.50 25.77
C TRP A 188 -16.68 -12.61 27.21
N ILE A 189 -15.85 -11.67 27.66
CA ILE A 189 -15.36 -11.62 29.03
C ILE A 189 -16.46 -11.03 29.92
N LYS A 190 -16.67 -11.68 31.06
CA LYS A 190 -17.59 -11.21 32.10
C LYS A 190 -17.34 -9.73 32.42
N PRO A 191 -18.37 -8.86 32.42
CA PRO A 191 -18.19 -7.43 32.57
C PRO A 191 -17.65 -7.03 33.95
N GLU A 192 -17.68 -7.94 34.93
CA GLU A 192 -17.03 -7.80 36.24
C GLU A 192 -15.48 -7.79 36.16
N ALA A 193 -14.88 -8.35 35.10
CA ALA A 193 -13.42 -8.41 34.92
C ALA A 193 -12.85 -7.16 34.21
N ILE A 194 -13.02 -6.00 34.85
CA ILE A 194 -12.62 -4.66 34.34
C ILE A 194 -11.15 -4.61 33.84
N PRO A 195 -10.14 -5.08 34.61
CA PRO A 195 -8.74 -4.98 34.19
C PRO A 195 -8.43 -5.72 32.88
N ALA A 196 -9.08 -6.86 32.65
CA ALA A 196 -8.87 -7.67 31.45
C ALA A 196 -9.40 -6.96 30.19
N ARG A 197 -10.63 -6.40 30.25
CA ARG A 197 -11.26 -5.71 29.10
C ARG A 197 -10.50 -4.44 28.71
N VAL A 198 -10.10 -3.62 29.70
CA VAL A 198 -9.31 -2.40 29.45
C VAL A 198 -7.97 -2.73 28.80
N THR A 199 -7.26 -3.70 29.36
CA THR A 199 -5.93 -4.08 28.86
C THR A 199 -6.02 -4.56 27.40
N LEU A 200 -6.96 -5.44 27.08
CA LEU A 200 -7.13 -5.94 25.70
C LEU A 200 -7.44 -4.80 24.71
N GLY A 201 -8.34 -3.87 25.06
CA GLY A 201 -8.69 -2.78 24.17
C GLY A 201 -7.57 -1.75 23.98
N VAL A 202 -6.90 -1.33 25.07
CA VAL A 202 -5.81 -0.34 25.00
C VAL A 202 -4.58 -0.92 24.32
N THR A 203 -4.21 -2.17 24.63
CA THR A 203 -3.09 -2.85 23.95
C THR A 203 -3.38 -2.99 22.46
N SER A 204 -4.59 -3.38 22.06
CA SER A 204 -4.97 -3.48 20.64
C SER A 204 -4.83 -2.14 19.90
N LEU A 205 -5.25 -1.04 20.53
CA LEU A 205 -5.16 0.29 19.93
C LEU A 205 -3.69 0.73 19.78
N LEU A 206 -2.87 0.49 20.81
CA LEU A 206 -1.44 0.79 20.76
C LEU A 206 -0.72 -0.05 19.69
N THR A 207 -1.06 -1.32 19.56
CA THR A 207 -0.48 -2.21 18.54
C THR A 207 -0.86 -1.73 17.13
N LEU A 208 -2.11 -1.37 16.87
CA LEU A 208 -2.53 -0.81 15.57
C LEU A 208 -1.84 0.53 15.27
N ALA A 209 -1.70 1.42 16.25
CA ALA A 209 -0.99 2.69 16.08
C ALA A 209 0.49 2.48 15.73
N THR A 210 1.13 1.50 16.38
CA THR A 210 2.52 1.10 16.10
C THR A 210 2.64 0.53 14.70
N GLN A 211 1.74 -0.37 14.31
CA GLN A 211 1.73 -0.98 12.98
C GLN A 211 1.49 0.05 11.87
N ASN A 212 0.59 1.03 12.09
CA ASN A 212 0.35 2.12 11.15
C ASN A 212 1.64 2.94 10.93
N THR A 213 2.32 3.29 12.03
CA THR A 213 3.61 4.02 11.96
C THR A 213 4.67 3.23 11.19
N GLN A 214 4.79 1.92 11.44
CA GLN A 214 5.71 1.04 10.71
C GLN A 214 5.39 0.98 9.22
N SER A 215 4.11 0.91 8.85
CA SER A 215 3.69 0.92 7.45
C SER A 215 4.05 2.23 6.74
N GLN A 216 3.94 3.38 7.41
CA GLN A 216 4.29 4.68 6.80
C GLN A 216 5.80 4.87 6.65
N GLN A 217 6.64 4.27 7.50
CA GLN A 217 8.10 4.39 7.39
C GLN A 217 8.65 3.79 6.09
N SER A 218 7.95 2.81 5.53
CA SER A 218 8.36 2.15 4.29
C SER A 218 7.98 2.93 3.03
N LEU A 219 7.30 4.07 3.18
CA LEU A 219 6.77 4.88 2.09
C LEU A 219 7.28 6.32 2.18
N PRO A 220 7.50 7.00 1.04
CA PRO A 220 7.74 8.43 1.08
C PRO A 220 6.52 9.15 1.66
N PRO A 221 6.72 10.22 2.44
CA PRO A 221 5.61 11.00 2.97
C PRO A 221 4.84 11.64 1.80
N VAL A 222 3.55 11.31 1.71
CA VAL A 222 2.61 11.89 0.75
C VAL A 222 1.46 12.54 1.49
N SER A 223 0.91 13.61 0.93
CA SER A 223 -0.10 14.45 1.60
C SER A 223 -1.55 13.98 1.41
N TYR A 224 -1.80 13.04 0.48
CA TYR A 224 -3.12 12.50 0.20
C TYR A 224 -3.36 11.16 0.91
N VAL A 225 -4.64 10.80 1.06
CA VAL A 225 -5.09 9.55 1.68
C VAL A 225 -4.80 8.38 0.75
N LYS A 226 -4.20 7.32 1.29
CA LYS A 226 -3.91 6.06 0.58
C LYS A 226 -4.92 4.98 0.97
N ALA A 227 -5.13 3.97 0.11
CA ALA A 227 -6.00 2.84 0.43
C ALA A 227 -5.61 2.10 1.73
N ILE A 228 -4.30 1.96 2.01
CA ILE A 228 -3.83 1.38 3.28
C ILE A 228 -4.17 2.26 4.49
N ASP A 229 -4.20 3.59 4.34
CA ASP A 229 -4.54 4.52 5.41
C ASP A 229 -6.03 4.38 5.75
N VAL A 230 -6.88 4.20 4.73
CA VAL A 230 -8.31 3.93 4.92
C VAL A 230 -8.52 2.63 5.69
N TRP A 231 -7.80 1.56 5.34
CA TRP A 231 -7.85 0.29 6.06
C TRP A 231 -7.43 0.44 7.52
N MET A 232 -6.23 0.99 7.78
CA MET A 232 -5.71 1.14 9.13
C MET A 232 -6.55 2.08 10.00
N SER A 233 -7.08 3.16 9.41
CA SER A 233 -7.99 4.08 10.10
C SER A 233 -9.31 3.40 10.45
N SER A 234 -9.87 2.62 9.52
CA SER A 234 -11.09 1.85 9.76
C SER A 234 -10.91 0.84 10.90
N CYS A 235 -9.84 0.04 10.86
CA CYS A 235 -9.50 -0.89 11.95
C CYS A 235 -9.32 -0.18 13.30
N SER A 236 -8.68 1.00 13.30
CA SER A 236 -8.51 1.81 14.51
C SER A 236 -9.84 2.31 15.07
N VAL A 237 -10.77 2.73 14.22
CA VAL A 237 -12.13 3.12 14.63
C VAL A 237 -12.87 1.93 15.26
N PHE A 238 -12.76 0.73 14.69
CA PHE A 238 -13.36 -0.48 15.26
C PHE A 238 -12.84 -0.80 16.66
N VAL A 239 -11.51 -0.74 16.87
CA VAL A 239 -10.92 -0.96 18.18
C VAL A 239 -11.34 0.14 19.16
N PHE A 240 -11.37 1.40 18.73
CA PHE A 240 -11.86 2.51 19.55
C PHE A 240 -13.33 2.35 19.95
N LEU A 241 -14.19 1.91 19.03
CA LEU A 241 -15.60 1.62 19.33
C LEU A 241 -15.75 0.46 20.32
N SER A 242 -14.87 -0.54 20.29
CA SER A 242 -14.87 -1.63 21.28
C SER A 242 -14.48 -1.13 22.69
N LEU A 243 -13.56 -0.17 22.79
CA LEU A 243 -13.22 0.51 24.05
C LEU A 243 -14.36 1.39 24.55
N MET A 244 -15.04 2.09 23.64
CA MET A 244 -16.21 2.92 23.96
C MET A 244 -17.37 2.05 24.48
N GLU A 245 -17.61 0.91 23.84
CA GLU A 245 -18.59 -0.09 24.29
C GLU A 245 -18.32 -0.52 25.74
N PHE A 246 -17.06 -0.86 26.04
CA PHE A 246 -16.66 -1.21 27.40
C PHE A 246 -16.91 -0.06 28.39
N ALA A 247 -16.61 1.19 28.01
CA ALA A 247 -16.87 2.34 28.88
C ALA A 247 -18.37 2.51 29.18
N ILE A 248 -19.23 2.27 28.17
CA ILE A 248 -20.69 2.31 28.32
C ILE A 248 -21.16 1.17 29.24
N VAL A 249 -20.72 -0.07 29.01
CA VAL A 249 -21.05 -1.23 29.85
C VAL A 249 -20.61 -1.00 31.29
N ASN A 250 -19.41 -0.49 31.50
CA ASN A 250 -18.89 -0.16 32.83
C ASN A 250 -19.67 0.97 33.50
N ASN A 251 -20.15 1.98 32.76
CA ASN A 251 -20.99 3.03 33.34
C ASN A 251 -22.33 2.48 33.85
N TYR A 252 -22.99 1.60 33.08
CA TYR A 252 -24.21 0.92 33.52
C TYR A 252 -23.96 -0.07 34.67
N MET A 253 -22.73 -0.61 34.79
CA MET A 253 -22.28 -1.41 35.93
C MET A 253 -21.72 -0.62 37.12
N GLY A 254 -21.37 0.66 36.95
CA GLY A 254 -20.74 1.49 37.98
C GLY A 254 -21.52 1.56 39.30
N PRO A 255 -22.86 1.72 39.28
CA PRO A 255 -23.71 1.65 40.48
C PRO A 255 -23.79 0.26 41.13
N VAL A 256 -23.42 -0.80 40.40
CA VAL A 256 -23.43 -2.20 40.84
C VAL A 256 -22.15 -2.53 41.61
N ALA A 257 -20.99 -2.15 41.08
CA ALA A 257 -19.69 -2.45 41.68
C ALA A 257 -19.40 -1.66 42.98
N THR A 258 -19.81 -0.38 43.04
CA THR A 258 -19.66 0.44 44.26
C THR A 258 -20.49 -0.06 45.44
N LYS A 259 -21.61 -0.74 45.18
CA LYS A 259 -22.45 -1.35 46.23
C LYS A 259 -21.95 -2.74 46.66
N ALA A 260 -21.41 -3.54 45.74
CA ALA A 260 -20.75 -4.81 46.07
C ALA A 260 -19.49 -4.60 46.93
N MET A 261 -18.67 -3.59 46.63
CA MET A 261 -17.52 -3.21 47.48
C MET A 261 -17.91 -2.75 48.89
N LYS A 262 -19.18 -2.40 49.11
CA LYS A 262 -19.71 -1.98 50.42
C LYS A 262 -20.08 -3.17 51.33
N GLY A 263 -19.81 -4.41 50.90
CA GLY A 263 -19.94 -5.61 51.73
C GLY A 263 -21.33 -6.25 51.79
N TYR A 264 -22.18 -6.02 50.78
CA TYR A 264 -23.47 -6.73 50.68
C TYR A 264 -23.26 -8.19 50.24
N SER A 265 -24.04 -9.12 50.80
CA SER A 265 -23.98 -10.56 50.52
C SER A 265 -24.41 -10.89 49.07
N GLU A 266 -23.88 -11.96 48.48
CA GLU A 266 -24.24 -12.39 47.12
C GLU A 266 -25.74 -12.71 46.98
N GLU A 267 -26.39 -13.16 48.05
CA GLU A 267 -27.83 -13.42 48.10
C GLU A 267 -28.68 -12.14 47.93
N ASP A 268 -28.21 -10.99 48.45
CA ASP A 268 -28.87 -9.69 48.31
C ASP A 268 -28.71 -9.07 46.91
N ILE A 269 -27.80 -9.62 46.09
CA ILE A 269 -27.45 -9.16 44.73
C ILE A 269 -28.21 -9.97 43.66
N THR A 270 -28.76 -11.12 44.02
CA THR A 270 -29.54 -11.99 43.13
C THR A 270 -30.94 -11.40 42.85
N CYS A 271 -31.22 -11.09 41.59
CA CYS A 271 -32.56 -10.66 41.17
C CYS A 271 -33.53 -11.85 41.25
N PRO A 272 -34.66 -11.77 41.97
CA PRO A 272 -35.62 -12.86 42.01
C PRO A 272 -36.22 -13.11 40.62
N GLU A 273 -36.21 -14.36 40.15
CA GLU A 273 -37.04 -14.82 39.04
C GLU A 273 -38.51 -14.69 39.46
N GLN A 274 -39.30 -13.94 38.68
CA GLN A 274 -40.74 -13.84 38.90
C GLN A 274 -41.42 -15.15 38.50
N ASP A 275 -41.47 -16.12 39.40
CA ASP A 275 -42.45 -17.20 39.30
C ASP A 275 -43.79 -16.70 39.87
N PHE A 276 -44.66 -16.28 38.96
CA PHE A 276 -46.04 -15.89 39.26
C PHE A 276 -46.88 -17.17 39.40
N LYS A 277 -46.99 -17.72 40.63
CA LYS A 277 -47.98 -18.77 40.95
C LYS A 277 -48.74 -18.45 42.24
N ASP A 278 -50.04 -18.17 42.03
CA ASP A 278 -51.21 -18.34 42.87
C ASP A 278 -51.24 -17.75 44.30
N PHE A 279 -51.95 -16.62 44.42
CA PHE A 279 -52.46 -16.07 45.68
C PHE A 279 -53.88 -16.60 45.94
N THR A 280 -54.05 -17.49 46.94
CA THR A 280 -55.35 -17.71 47.60
C THR A 280 -55.37 -17.02 48.97
N PRO A 281 -56.44 -16.29 49.35
CA PRO A 281 -56.43 -15.47 50.56
C PRO A 281 -57.02 -16.20 51.78
N ARG A 282 -56.33 -16.17 52.93
CA ARG A 282 -56.96 -16.40 54.24
C ARG A 282 -56.27 -15.57 55.35
N GLY A 283 -57.07 -14.76 56.05
CA GLY A 283 -56.82 -14.33 57.43
C GLY A 283 -56.35 -12.87 57.67
N ARG A 284 -57.21 -12.05 58.31
CA ARG A 284 -56.93 -10.71 58.91
C ARG A 284 -56.13 -10.88 60.22
N SER A 285 -55.11 -10.09 60.60
CA SER A 285 -55.11 -8.71 61.20
C SER A 285 -53.65 -8.37 61.68
N PRO A 286 -53.30 -7.19 62.27
CA PRO A 286 -52.85 -5.99 61.55
C PRO A 286 -51.47 -5.42 62.01
N VAL A 287 -50.92 -4.49 61.20
CA VAL A 287 -49.86 -3.49 61.48
C VAL A 287 -48.42 -3.98 61.78
N ARG A 288 -47.54 -3.84 60.78
CA ARG A 288 -46.23 -3.18 60.94
C ARG A 288 -45.90 -2.45 59.64
N ALA A 289 -45.60 -1.16 59.73
CA ALA A 289 -45.27 -0.32 58.58
C ALA A 289 -44.14 -0.96 57.76
N LEU A 290 -44.38 -1.20 56.48
CA LEU A 290 -43.37 -1.55 55.50
C LEU A 290 -42.38 -0.39 55.40
N PRO A 291 -41.07 -0.59 55.65
CA PRO A 291 -40.09 0.34 55.15
C PRO A 291 -39.97 0.13 53.64
N ALA A 292 -40.17 1.22 52.90
CA ALA A 292 -39.69 1.54 51.56
C ALA A 292 -39.58 0.42 50.51
N ILE A 293 -40.25 0.65 49.38
CA ILE A 293 -40.05 -0.01 48.08
C ILE A 293 -38.56 -0.37 47.86
N PRO A 294 -38.21 -1.60 47.43
CA PRO A 294 -36.81 -1.99 47.28
C PRO A 294 -36.14 -1.15 46.17
N GLN A 295 -35.03 -0.47 46.49
CA GLN A 295 -34.11 0.22 45.55
C GLN A 295 -33.40 -0.72 44.54
N TYR A 296 -33.94 -1.92 44.30
CA TYR A 296 -33.29 -3.02 43.57
C TYR A 296 -33.82 -3.21 42.15
N ALA A 297 -34.97 -2.61 41.79
CA ALA A 297 -35.50 -2.70 40.42
C ALA A 297 -34.59 -1.99 39.39
N THR A 298 -34.04 -0.82 39.74
CA THR A 298 -33.07 -0.08 38.92
C THR A 298 -31.71 -0.78 38.81
N PHE A 299 -31.31 -1.55 39.83
CA PHE A 299 -30.07 -2.34 39.87
C PHE A 299 -30.10 -3.52 38.89
N CYS A 300 -31.17 -4.33 38.93
CA CYS A 300 -31.37 -5.44 37.99
C CYS A 300 -31.55 -4.95 36.55
N HIS A 301 -32.16 -3.77 36.36
CA HIS A 301 -32.31 -3.16 35.04
C HIS A 301 -30.95 -2.75 34.45
N GLY A 302 -30.06 -2.12 35.22
CA GLY A 302 -28.71 -1.75 34.76
C GLY A 302 -27.86 -2.94 34.33
N ARG A 303 -27.84 -4.03 35.11
CA ARG A 303 -27.12 -5.27 34.76
C ARG A 303 -27.70 -5.95 33.53
N LYS A 304 -29.04 -6.04 33.42
CA LYS A 304 -29.70 -6.61 32.23
C LYS A 304 -29.39 -5.79 30.98
N THR A 305 -29.38 -4.46 31.08
CA THR A 305 -29.03 -3.56 29.97
C THR A 305 -27.56 -3.72 29.57
N ALA A 306 -26.63 -3.80 30.52
CA ALA A 306 -25.21 -4.04 30.25
C ALA A 306 -24.96 -5.37 29.50
N LEU A 307 -25.59 -6.46 29.96
CA LEU A 307 -25.51 -7.77 29.30
C LEU A 307 -26.18 -7.78 27.92
N TYR A 308 -27.25 -7.00 27.75
CA TYR A 308 -27.91 -6.84 26.44
C TYR A 308 -27.00 -6.11 25.45
N ILE A 309 -26.29 -5.06 25.88
CA ILE A 309 -25.30 -4.34 25.08
C ILE A 309 -24.18 -5.30 24.63
N ASP A 310 -23.54 -6.03 25.57
CA ASP A 310 -22.52 -7.03 25.23
C ASP A 310 -23.06 -8.07 24.21
N LYS A 311 -24.31 -8.55 24.38
CA LYS A 311 -24.94 -9.53 23.49
C LYS A 311 -25.18 -8.99 22.08
N MET A 312 -25.60 -7.72 21.96
CA MET A 312 -25.77 -7.05 20.66
C MET A 312 -24.42 -6.80 19.98
N SER A 313 -23.43 -6.32 20.73
CA SER A 313 -22.08 -6.02 20.24
C SER A 313 -21.38 -7.26 19.65
N ARG A 314 -21.60 -8.45 20.24
CA ARG A 314 -21.06 -9.73 19.74
C ARG A 314 -21.47 -10.06 18.30
N PHE A 315 -22.63 -9.60 17.85
CA PHE A 315 -23.08 -9.82 16.46
C PHE A 315 -22.75 -8.62 15.58
N PHE A 316 -23.00 -7.40 16.07
CA PHE A 316 -22.87 -6.19 15.27
C PHE A 316 -21.42 -5.90 14.82
N PHE A 317 -20.44 -6.08 15.71
CA PHE A 317 -19.04 -5.79 15.39
C PHE A 317 -18.47 -6.73 14.31
N PRO A 318 -18.56 -8.06 14.45
CA PRO A 318 -18.10 -8.97 13.40
C PRO A 318 -18.85 -8.78 12.07
N PHE A 319 -20.15 -8.55 12.11
CA PHE A 319 -20.97 -8.35 10.91
C PHE A 319 -20.58 -7.07 10.17
N SER A 320 -20.44 -5.94 10.87
CA SER A 320 -20.03 -4.68 10.25
C SER A 320 -18.58 -4.72 9.75
N PHE A 321 -17.68 -5.41 10.45
CA PHE A 321 -16.31 -5.62 9.96
C PHE A 321 -16.27 -6.50 8.70
N PHE A 322 -17.13 -7.52 8.63
CA PHE A 322 -17.27 -8.32 7.41
C PHE A 322 -17.76 -7.48 6.23
N ILE A 323 -18.77 -6.63 6.43
CA ILE A 323 -19.23 -5.68 5.39
C ILE A 323 -18.09 -4.77 4.95
N LEU A 324 -17.33 -4.21 5.90
CA LEU A 324 -16.19 -3.36 5.58
C LEU A 324 -15.16 -4.08 4.72
N ASN A 325 -14.85 -5.35 5.03
CA ASN A 325 -13.96 -6.16 4.22
C ASN A 325 -14.49 -6.31 2.80
N VAL A 326 -15.76 -6.72 2.65
CA VAL A 326 -16.36 -6.89 1.31
C VAL A 326 -16.29 -5.59 0.51
N VAL A 327 -16.66 -4.46 1.12
CA VAL A 327 -16.61 -3.15 0.47
C VAL A 327 -15.17 -2.80 0.10
N TYR A 328 -14.23 -2.87 1.04
CA TYR A 328 -12.83 -2.51 0.83
C TYR A 328 -12.20 -3.30 -0.32
N TRP A 329 -12.31 -4.63 -0.26
CA TRP A 329 -11.75 -5.52 -1.27
C TRP A 329 -12.45 -5.33 -2.63
N SER A 330 -13.75 -5.07 -2.67
CA SER A 330 -14.45 -4.79 -3.94
C SER A 330 -14.06 -3.46 -4.59
N THR A 331 -13.62 -2.48 -3.80
CA THR A 331 -13.25 -1.16 -4.31
C THR A 331 -11.80 -1.04 -4.77
N PHE A 332 -10.88 -1.80 -4.15
CA PHE A 332 -9.44 -1.68 -4.37
C PHE A 332 -8.79 -2.88 -5.07
N LEU A 333 -9.49 -4.00 -5.22
CA LEU A 333 -9.07 -5.14 -6.03
C LEU A 333 -9.56 -4.98 -7.47
#